data_AF-A0A1B7P986-F1
#
_entry.id   AF-A0A1B7P986-F1
#
_cell.length_a   1.000
_cell.length_b   1.000
_cell.length_c   1.000
_cell.angle_alpha   90.00
_cell.angle_beta   90.00
_cell.angle_gamma   90.00
#
_symmetry.space_group_name_H-M   'P 1'
#
loop_
_entity.id
_entity.type
_entity.pdbx_description
1 polymer ?
#
loop_
_entity_poly.entity_id
_entity_poly.type
_entity_poly.pdbx_seq_one_letter_code
_entity_poly.pdbx_strand_id
1 'polypeptide(L)'
;MASAPPQADPASKNLSPTKTTFTIGTRKSKLALVQTDLVRDALKAAWPQYEFNILTKDAAADLDKVTPLREFTSKNLWTEELEELLLAKQIDLVVHSLKGANDACILSSGPYVPLQEFEEHIRHYVNSILDHPGAQSTKVILITPPPVDVPSPGMDLAYDLPEVADAMQSIAKLSRGHKTWASKRAFAEKIVEIGKEFEAKTDRVAVLDFWTAVTKAACKEQGVSEEGFHELDVEDMLPGSGLPGAGEFGREFFIDGLHFGSKGYEILTRELFGLFLTKWPELEKQNFPLHVCAPFFQEICDVKA
;
A
#
# COMPACT_ATOMS: atom_id res chain seq x y z
N MET A 1 44.64 57.67 5.90
CA MET A 1 44.39 56.27 5.47
C MET A 1 42.98 56.22 4.92
N ALA A 2 42.74 55.56 3.79
CA ALA A 2 41.40 55.38 3.22
C ALA A 2 41.09 53.88 3.17
N SER A 3 39.89 53.49 3.61
CA SER A 3 39.43 52.10 3.61
C SER A 3 38.99 51.66 2.22
N ALA A 4 39.29 50.41 1.86
CA ALA A 4 38.86 49.81 0.60
C ALA A 4 37.33 49.55 0.62
N PRO A 5 36.66 49.53 -0.56
CA PRO A 5 35.25 49.15 -0.66
C PRO A 5 35.07 47.65 -0.36
N PRO A 6 33.88 47.24 0.16
CA PRO A 6 33.59 45.84 0.41
C PRO A 6 33.53 45.04 -0.90
N GLN A 7 34.10 43.84 -0.89
CA GLN A 7 34.00 42.89 -2.00
C GLN A 7 32.61 42.26 -2.02
N ALA A 8 32.07 42.02 -3.22
CA ALA A 8 30.79 41.34 -3.39
C ALA A 8 30.95 39.82 -3.19
N ASP A 9 30.00 39.22 -2.49
CA ASP A 9 30.01 37.79 -2.13
C ASP A 9 29.70 36.92 -3.37
N PRO A 10 30.56 35.96 -3.77
CA PRO A 10 30.39 35.19 -5.01
C PRO A 10 29.33 34.07 -4.91
N ALA A 11 28.50 34.06 -3.87
CA ALA A 11 27.60 32.96 -3.51
C ALA A 11 26.26 32.89 -4.27
N SER A 12 26.10 33.62 -5.39
CA SER A 12 24.91 33.57 -6.25
C SER A 12 24.87 32.28 -7.09
N LYS A 13 24.60 31.13 -6.45
CA LYS A 13 24.37 29.87 -7.15
C LYS A 13 23.00 29.89 -7.82
N ASN A 14 22.96 29.63 -9.13
CA ASN A 14 21.73 29.51 -9.90
C ASN A 14 20.81 28.43 -9.28
N LEU A 15 19.62 28.83 -8.80
CA LEU A 15 18.55 27.87 -8.59
C LEU A 15 17.92 27.54 -9.96
N SER A 16 17.75 26.24 -10.23
CA SER A 16 16.89 25.76 -11.30
C SER A 16 15.45 26.26 -11.10
N PRO A 17 14.67 26.49 -12.16
CA PRO A 17 13.26 26.88 -12.03
C PRO A 17 12.51 25.83 -11.20
N THR A 18 11.87 26.28 -10.12
CA THR A 18 11.07 25.43 -9.23
C THR A 18 9.86 24.89 -10.00
N LYS A 19 9.82 23.57 -10.22
CA LYS A 19 8.71 22.90 -10.91
C LYS A 19 7.43 23.04 -10.08
N THR A 20 6.40 23.65 -10.66
CA THR A 20 5.11 23.93 -9.99
C THR A 20 4.00 22.94 -10.32
N THR A 21 4.19 22.12 -11.35
CA THR A 21 3.18 21.18 -11.87
C THR A 21 3.80 19.79 -11.91
N PHE A 22 3.17 18.81 -11.28
CA PHE A 22 3.60 17.42 -11.24
C PHE A 22 2.58 16.51 -11.93
N THR A 23 3.06 15.52 -12.68
CA THR A 23 2.18 14.58 -13.39
C THR A 23 2.24 13.19 -12.75
N ILE A 24 1.09 12.68 -12.32
CA ILE A 24 0.93 11.36 -11.71
C ILE A 24 0.47 10.38 -12.80
N GLY A 25 1.30 9.36 -13.08
CA GLY A 25 0.94 8.25 -13.95
C GLY A 25 0.09 7.21 -13.24
N THR A 26 -0.96 6.73 -13.90
CA THR A 26 -1.80 5.63 -13.40
C THR A 26 -2.46 4.83 -14.53
N ARG A 27 -3.03 3.67 -14.21
CA ARG A 27 -3.81 2.87 -15.16
C ARG A 27 -5.23 3.43 -15.32
N LYS A 28 -5.83 3.28 -16.50
CA LYS A 28 -7.24 3.68 -16.75
C LYS A 28 -8.29 2.85 -15.99
N SER A 29 -7.93 1.76 -15.31
CA SER A 29 -8.90 1.00 -14.52
C SER A 29 -9.54 1.86 -13.43
N LYS A 30 -10.86 1.72 -13.21
CA LYS A 30 -11.62 2.58 -12.28
C LYS A 30 -11.03 2.57 -10.86
N LEU A 31 -10.49 1.45 -10.40
CA LEU A 31 -9.85 1.33 -9.09
C LEU A 31 -8.53 2.13 -9.02
N ALA A 32 -7.67 2.01 -10.05
CA ALA A 32 -6.42 2.77 -10.11
C ALA A 32 -6.68 4.28 -10.21
N LEU A 33 -7.69 4.68 -11.00
CA LEU A 33 -8.18 6.07 -11.03
C LEU A 33 -8.60 6.56 -9.64
N VAL A 34 -9.53 5.90 -8.96
CA VAL A 34 -10.00 6.31 -7.61
C VAL A 34 -8.85 6.37 -6.59
N GLN A 35 -7.93 5.40 -6.62
CA GLN A 35 -6.73 5.42 -5.76
C GLN A 35 -5.80 6.60 -6.09
N THR A 36 -5.71 7.00 -7.37
CA THR A 36 -4.90 8.14 -7.82
C THR A 36 -5.59 9.47 -7.57
N ASP A 37 -6.93 9.53 -7.64
CA ASP A 37 -7.74 10.68 -7.23
C ASP A 37 -7.54 10.95 -5.74
N LEU A 38 -7.65 9.93 -4.87
CA LEU A 38 -7.39 10.05 -3.43
C LEU A 38 -5.98 10.55 -3.12
N VAL A 39 -4.96 10.01 -3.80
CA VAL A 39 -3.57 10.50 -3.66
C VAL A 39 -3.45 11.93 -4.18
N ARG A 40 -3.98 12.26 -5.36
CA ARG A 40 -3.96 13.62 -5.94
C ARG A 40 -4.66 14.64 -5.05
N ASP A 41 -5.77 14.29 -4.41
CA ASP A 41 -6.55 15.25 -3.66
C ASP A 41 -6.00 15.44 -2.24
N ALA A 42 -5.34 14.42 -1.66
CA ALA A 42 -4.42 14.61 -0.53
C ALA A 42 -3.21 15.49 -0.92
N LEU A 43 -2.63 15.29 -2.12
CA LEU A 43 -1.55 16.11 -2.66
C LEU A 43 -2.00 17.58 -2.85
N LYS A 44 -3.23 17.83 -3.33
CA LYS A 44 -3.79 19.19 -3.45
C LYS A 44 -4.14 19.82 -2.10
N ALA A 45 -4.66 19.05 -1.15
CA ALA A 45 -5.06 19.57 0.16
C ALA A 45 -3.85 20.03 1.00
N ALA A 46 -2.75 19.27 0.98
CA ALA A 46 -1.52 19.63 1.69
C ALA A 46 -0.59 20.56 0.90
N TRP A 47 -0.75 20.67 -0.43
CA TRP A 47 0.01 21.58 -1.29
C TRP A 47 -0.87 22.38 -2.29
N PRO A 48 -1.72 23.33 -1.86
CA PRO A 48 -2.55 24.16 -2.77
C PRO A 48 -1.75 25.00 -3.79
N GLN A 49 -0.46 25.20 -3.56
CA GLN A 49 0.46 25.92 -4.45
C GLN A 49 1.03 25.07 -5.59
N TYR A 50 0.73 23.75 -5.65
CA TYR A 50 1.18 22.87 -6.73
C TYR A 50 0.02 22.25 -7.50
N GLU A 51 0.21 22.15 -8.80
CA GLU A 51 -0.75 21.54 -9.72
C GLU A 51 -0.42 20.05 -9.86
N PHE A 52 -1.37 19.18 -9.49
CA PHE A 52 -1.24 17.73 -9.61
C PHE A 52 -2.16 17.21 -10.72
N ASN A 53 -1.56 16.93 -11.87
CA ASN A 53 -2.22 16.38 -13.05
C ASN A 53 -2.14 14.85 -13.06
N ILE A 54 -3.14 14.18 -13.64
CA ILE A 54 -3.13 12.72 -13.83
C ILE A 54 -2.97 12.41 -15.31
N LEU A 55 -1.97 11.58 -15.65
CA LEU A 55 -1.78 11.01 -16.97
C LEU A 55 -2.13 9.52 -16.89
N THR A 56 -3.03 9.06 -17.76
CA THR A 56 -3.51 7.68 -17.74
C THR A 56 -2.97 6.88 -18.91
N LYS A 57 -2.68 5.60 -18.67
CA LYS A 57 -2.24 4.63 -19.66
C LYS A 57 -3.12 3.38 -19.60
N ASP A 58 -3.30 2.73 -20.74
CA ASP A 58 -3.89 1.38 -20.79
C ASP A 58 -2.77 0.37 -20.50
N ALA A 59 -3.04 -0.58 -19.61
CA ALA A 59 -2.16 -1.73 -19.40
C ALA A 59 -2.63 -2.93 -20.23
N ALA A 60 -1.71 -3.77 -20.70
CA ALA A 60 -1.99 -4.95 -21.49
C ALA A 60 -3.08 -5.85 -20.87
N ALA A 61 -3.03 -6.15 -19.57
CA ALA A 61 -4.07 -6.93 -18.87
C ALA A 61 -5.24 -6.09 -18.30
N ASP A 62 -5.29 -4.77 -18.52
CA ASP A 62 -6.55 -4.02 -18.42
C ASP A 62 -7.33 -4.04 -19.75
N LEU A 63 -6.65 -4.35 -20.87
CA LEU A 63 -7.23 -4.56 -22.20
C LEU A 63 -7.66 -6.02 -22.42
N ASP A 64 -6.76 -6.99 -22.20
CA ASP A 64 -7.08 -8.42 -22.27
C ASP A 64 -7.56 -8.94 -20.90
N LYS A 65 -8.82 -9.39 -20.88
CA LYS A 65 -9.52 -9.95 -19.70
C LYS A 65 -9.96 -11.39 -19.93
N VAL A 66 -9.49 -12.02 -21.00
CA VAL A 66 -9.91 -13.35 -21.45
C VAL A 66 -8.75 -14.35 -21.32
N THR A 67 -7.53 -13.92 -21.64
CA THR A 67 -6.33 -14.72 -21.40
C THR A 67 -6.11 -14.93 -19.89
N PRO A 68 -5.97 -16.17 -19.40
CA PRO A 68 -5.62 -16.44 -18.00
C PRO A 68 -4.25 -15.86 -17.65
N LEU A 69 -4.08 -15.30 -16.44
CA LEU A 69 -2.85 -14.57 -16.09
C LEU A 69 -1.54 -15.38 -16.24
N ARG A 70 -1.61 -16.71 -16.06
CA ARG A 70 -0.50 -17.67 -16.27
C ARG A 70 -0.04 -17.84 -17.73
N GLU A 71 -0.79 -17.33 -18.70
CA GLU A 71 -0.56 -17.50 -20.15
C GLU A 71 0.06 -16.25 -20.80
N PHE A 72 0.24 -15.16 -20.03
CA PHE A 72 1.04 -14.00 -20.45
C PHE A 72 2.54 -14.24 -20.21
N THR A 73 3.38 -13.64 -21.07
CA THR A 73 4.84 -13.79 -21.01
C THR A 73 5.58 -12.56 -20.46
N SER A 74 4.93 -11.40 -20.32
CA SER A 74 5.53 -10.24 -19.64
C SER A 74 5.38 -10.35 -18.13
N LYS A 75 6.49 -10.16 -17.41
CA LYS A 75 6.50 -10.09 -15.94
C LYS A 75 5.94 -8.77 -15.40
N ASN A 76 5.89 -7.72 -16.23
CA ASN A 76 5.51 -6.36 -15.86
C ASN A 76 4.14 -5.96 -16.44
N LEU A 77 3.26 -6.95 -16.66
CA LEU A 77 1.97 -6.91 -17.37
C LEU A 77 0.93 -5.81 -16.98
N TRP A 78 1.19 -5.02 -15.92
CA TRP A 78 0.39 -3.85 -15.53
C TRP A 78 1.22 -2.61 -15.16
N THR A 79 2.54 -2.67 -15.33
CA THR A 79 3.48 -1.60 -14.94
C THR A 79 4.39 -1.19 -16.08
N GLU A 80 4.66 -2.07 -17.05
CA GLU A 80 5.54 -1.86 -18.20
C GLU A 80 5.29 -0.51 -18.90
N GLU A 81 4.03 -0.20 -19.19
CA GLU A 81 3.67 1.02 -19.91
C GLU A 81 3.65 2.30 -19.03
N LEU A 82 3.71 2.14 -17.70
CA LEU A 82 3.90 3.22 -16.72
C LEU A 82 5.38 3.42 -16.38
N GLU A 83 6.16 2.35 -16.38
CA GLU A 83 7.63 2.37 -16.34
C GLU A 83 8.13 3.15 -17.57
N GLU A 84 7.68 2.86 -18.80
CA GLU A 84 7.98 3.65 -20.01
C GLU A 84 7.80 5.17 -19.79
N LEU A 85 6.65 5.58 -19.24
CA LEU A 85 6.30 7.00 -19.04
C LEU A 85 7.20 7.67 -18.00
N LEU A 86 7.53 6.95 -16.92
CA LEU A 86 8.40 7.43 -15.84
C LEU A 86 9.85 7.55 -16.34
N LEU A 87 10.32 6.57 -17.12
CA LEU A 87 11.63 6.55 -17.75
C LEU A 87 11.80 7.64 -18.81
N ALA A 88 10.74 7.93 -19.57
CA ALA A 88 10.67 9.05 -20.49
C ALA A 88 10.45 10.42 -19.81
N LYS A 89 10.32 10.45 -18.48
CA LYS A 89 10.06 11.66 -17.66
C LYS A 89 8.79 12.43 -18.07
N GLN A 90 7.80 11.71 -18.62
CA GLN A 90 6.47 12.24 -18.93
C GLN A 90 5.58 12.33 -17.67
N ILE A 91 5.96 11.58 -16.62
CA ILE A 91 5.35 11.57 -15.29
C ILE A 91 6.43 11.69 -14.21
N ASP A 92 6.05 12.20 -13.05
CA ASP A 92 6.91 12.43 -11.87
C ASP A 92 6.69 11.37 -10.78
N LEU A 93 5.48 10.83 -10.71
CA LEU A 93 5.04 9.82 -9.75
C LEU A 93 4.26 8.75 -10.51
N VAL A 94 4.39 7.48 -10.12
CA VAL A 94 3.44 6.42 -10.48
C VAL A 94 2.61 6.09 -9.25
N VAL A 95 1.29 6.16 -9.36
CA VAL A 95 0.37 5.54 -8.38
C VAL A 95 -0.14 4.25 -9.02
N HIS A 96 0.41 3.12 -8.58
CA HIS A 96 -0.05 1.79 -8.98
C HIS A 96 -0.69 1.07 -7.79
N SER A 97 -1.81 0.40 -8.02
CA SER A 97 -2.55 -0.39 -7.02
C SER A 97 -1.68 -1.46 -6.35
N LEU A 98 -1.98 -1.75 -5.08
CA LEU A 98 -1.39 -2.87 -4.32
C LEU A 98 -1.42 -4.18 -5.11
N LYS A 99 -0.24 -4.73 -5.40
CA LYS A 99 -0.04 -6.11 -5.86
C LYS A 99 -0.16 -7.07 -4.67
N GLY A 100 -0.49 -8.34 -4.91
CA GLY A 100 -0.65 -9.36 -3.87
C GLY A 100 -2.08 -9.54 -3.37
N ALA A 101 -2.93 -8.50 -3.43
CA ALA A 101 -4.29 -8.56 -2.87
C ALA A 101 -5.21 -9.58 -3.56
N ASN A 102 -5.03 -9.79 -4.87
CA ASN A 102 -5.70 -10.83 -5.66
C ASN A 102 -4.82 -12.09 -5.78
N ASP A 103 -3.51 -11.89 -5.95
CA ASP A 103 -2.52 -12.93 -6.22
C ASP A 103 -2.42 -13.94 -5.06
N ALA A 104 -2.70 -13.49 -3.83
CA ALA A 104 -2.78 -14.31 -2.62
C ALA A 104 -4.12 -15.07 -2.42
N CYS A 105 -5.11 -14.95 -3.33
CA CYS A 105 -6.36 -15.70 -3.20
C CYS A 105 -6.19 -17.19 -3.53
N ILE A 106 -6.71 -18.09 -2.70
CA ILE A 106 -6.46 -19.54 -2.78
C ILE A 106 -6.90 -20.15 -4.13
N LEU A 107 -6.09 -21.07 -4.65
CA LEU A 107 -6.43 -22.08 -5.66
C LEU A 107 -7.84 -22.67 -5.48
N SER A 108 -8.79 -22.17 -6.28
CA SER A 108 -10.10 -22.78 -6.59
C SER A 108 -11.00 -21.84 -7.42
N SER A 109 -10.80 -20.52 -7.33
CA SER A 109 -11.76 -19.54 -7.88
C SER A 109 -11.17 -18.14 -8.18
N GLY A 110 -9.87 -18.05 -8.45
CA GLY A 110 -9.21 -16.80 -8.81
C GLY A 110 -7.79 -17.02 -9.33
N PRO A 111 -7.12 -15.95 -9.81
CA PRO A 111 -5.73 -16.01 -10.28
C PRO A 111 -4.75 -16.02 -9.09
N TYR A 112 -4.56 -17.21 -8.49
CA TYR A 112 -3.48 -17.44 -7.55
C TYR A 112 -2.12 -17.41 -8.27
N VAL A 113 -1.13 -16.73 -7.68
CA VAL A 113 0.28 -16.82 -8.09
C VAL A 113 1.03 -17.56 -6.98
N PRO A 114 1.85 -18.59 -7.28
CA PRO A 114 2.70 -19.23 -6.26
C PRO A 114 3.59 -18.19 -5.56
N LEU A 115 3.71 -18.27 -4.22
CA LEU A 115 4.44 -17.26 -3.43
C LEU A 115 5.88 -17.02 -3.93
N GLN A 116 6.61 -18.08 -4.31
CA GLN A 116 7.95 -17.96 -4.90
C GLN A 116 7.96 -17.20 -6.24
N GLU A 117 6.96 -17.41 -7.10
CA GLU A 117 6.84 -16.71 -8.38
C GLU A 117 6.49 -15.24 -8.18
N PHE A 118 5.59 -14.94 -7.23
CA PHE A 118 5.29 -13.59 -6.80
C PHE A 118 6.54 -12.89 -6.22
N GLU A 119 7.30 -13.58 -5.37
CA GLU A 119 8.58 -13.14 -4.81
C GLU A 119 9.63 -12.79 -5.90
N GLU A 120 9.72 -13.60 -6.96
CA GLU A 120 10.57 -13.32 -8.12
C GLU A 120 10.07 -12.10 -8.91
N HIS A 121 8.75 -11.94 -9.08
CA HIS A 121 8.16 -10.80 -9.79
C HIS A 121 8.34 -9.48 -9.05
N ILE A 122 8.16 -9.42 -7.73
CA ILE A 122 8.42 -8.20 -6.95
C ILE A 122 9.92 -7.84 -6.99
N ARG A 123 10.83 -8.81 -6.81
CA ARG A 123 12.28 -8.54 -6.92
C ARG A 123 12.68 -8.10 -8.34
N HIS A 124 12.07 -8.65 -9.40
CA HIS A 124 12.31 -8.22 -10.78
C HIS A 124 11.85 -6.77 -11.04
N TYR A 125 10.64 -6.41 -10.62
CA TYR A 125 10.08 -5.06 -10.78
C TYR A 125 10.87 -3.98 -10.02
N VAL A 126 11.37 -4.28 -8.81
CA VAL A 126 12.24 -3.32 -8.10
C VAL A 126 13.57 -3.15 -8.84
N ASN A 127 14.18 -4.24 -9.33
CA ASN A 127 15.43 -4.16 -10.09
C ASN A 127 15.26 -3.42 -11.44
N SER A 128 14.16 -3.58 -12.18
CA SER A 128 13.93 -2.83 -13.43
C SER A 128 13.95 -1.31 -13.21
N ILE A 129 13.47 -0.84 -12.06
CA ILE A 129 13.48 0.59 -11.68
C ILE A 129 14.82 1.01 -11.06
N LEU A 130 15.51 0.13 -10.32
CA LEU A 130 16.81 0.48 -9.71
C LEU A 130 17.94 0.57 -10.74
N ASP A 131 18.05 -0.44 -11.61
CA ASP A 131 19.18 -0.60 -12.54
C ASP A 131 19.07 0.30 -13.78
N HIS A 132 17.87 0.77 -14.15
CA HIS A 132 17.68 1.49 -15.40
C HIS A 132 18.32 2.90 -15.39
N PRO A 133 19.15 3.29 -16.38
CA PRO A 133 19.85 4.57 -16.39
C PRO A 133 18.95 5.83 -16.37
N GLY A 134 17.72 5.73 -16.89
CA GLY A 134 16.74 6.80 -16.84
C GLY A 134 16.09 7.01 -15.46
N ALA A 135 16.11 5.99 -14.59
CA ALA A 135 15.39 5.94 -13.32
C ALA A 135 16.23 6.31 -12.09
N GLN A 136 17.47 6.81 -12.25
CA GLN A 136 18.42 6.91 -11.13
C GLN A 136 17.98 7.81 -9.96
N SER A 137 17.01 8.72 -10.17
CA SER A 137 16.36 9.50 -9.11
C SER A 137 15.01 8.94 -8.62
N THR A 138 14.50 7.89 -9.25
CA THR A 138 13.20 7.28 -8.93
C THR A 138 13.29 6.52 -7.62
N LYS A 139 12.37 6.87 -6.71
CA LYS A 139 12.15 6.20 -5.42
C LYS A 139 11.02 5.18 -5.55
N VAL A 140 11.11 4.06 -4.85
CA VAL A 140 10.11 2.97 -4.87
C VAL A 140 9.61 2.72 -3.46
N ILE A 141 8.28 2.67 -3.28
CA ILE A 141 7.66 2.14 -2.06
C ILE A 141 7.01 0.81 -2.40
N LEU A 142 7.35 -0.23 -1.64
CA LEU A 142 6.55 -1.44 -1.56
C LEU A 142 5.52 -1.28 -0.43
N ILE A 143 4.28 -1.68 -0.67
CA ILE A 143 3.22 -1.67 0.36
C ILE A 143 2.67 -3.09 0.46
N THR A 144 2.56 -3.63 1.67
CA THR A 144 2.06 -5.00 1.89
C THR A 144 0.56 -5.11 1.55
N PRO A 145 0.09 -6.21 0.92
CA PRO A 145 -1.34 -6.43 0.68
C PRO A 145 -2.12 -6.39 2.00
N PRO A 146 -3.34 -5.82 2.01
CA PRO A 146 -4.14 -5.74 3.22
C PRO A 146 -4.69 -7.11 3.63
N PRO A 147 -5.14 -7.25 4.89
CA PRO A 147 -5.96 -8.36 5.33
C PRO A 147 -7.30 -8.48 4.58
N VAL A 148 -8.07 -9.48 4.99
CA VAL A 148 -9.49 -9.63 4.69
C VAL A 148 -10.22 -9.71 6.03
N ASP A 149 -11.43 -9.19 6.07
CA ASP A 149 -12.31 -9.36 7.23
C ASP A 149 -13.16 -10.62 7.03
N VAL A 150 -12.62 -11.77 7.43
CA VAL A 150 -13.40 -13.01 7.46
C VAL A 150 -14.15 -13.04 8.79
N PRO A 151 -15.50 -13.03 8.77
CA PRO A 151 -16.30 -12.99 9.99
C PRO A 151 -16.11 -14.26 10.83
N SER A 152 -16.18 -14.12 12.14
CA SER A 152 -16.05 -15.23 13.09
C SER A 152 -17.34 -16.07 13.11
N PRO A 153 -17.27 -17.41 13.25
CA PRO A 153 -18.46 -18.25 13.40
C PRO A 153 -19.11 -18.05 14.78
N GLY A 154 -19.97 -17.02 14.90
CA GLY A 154 -20.65 -16.63 16.13
C GLY A 154 -21.53 -17.74 16.73
N MET A 155 -21.08 -18.31 17.86
CA MET A 155 -21.71 -19.44 18.57
C MET A 155 -21.36 -19.40 20.08
N ASP A 156 -21.99 -18.50 20.84
CA ASP A 156 -21.68 -18.24 22.27
C ASP A 156 -21.89 -19.43 23.24
N LEU A 157 -22.39 -20.56 22.76
CA LEU A 157 -22.81 -21.72 23.57
C LEU A 157 -21.97 -23.01 23.33
N ALA A 158 -20.91 -22.93 22.52
CA ALA A 158 -20.11 -24.10 22.14
C ALA A 158 -18.77 -24.25 22.90
N TYR A 159 -18.30 -23.20 23.58
CA TYR A 159 -16.91 -23.10 24.06
C TYR A 159 -16.68 -23.56 25.51
N ASP A 160 -17.74 -23.91 26.25
CA ASP A 160 -17.64 -24.44 27.63
C ASP A 160 -16.92 -25.82 27.72
N LEU A 161 -16.64 -26.45 26.57
CA LEU A 161 -15.91 -27.71 26.46
C LEU A 161 -14.65 -27.51 25.60
N PRO A 162 -13.43 -27.60 26.17
CA PRO A 162 -12.18 -27.38 25.42
C PRO A 162 -12.03 -28.29 24.20
N GLU A 163 -12.44 -29.56 24.30
CA GLU A 163 -12.45 -30.54 23.21
C GLU A 163 -13.28 -30.08 21.99
N VAL A 164 -14.34 -29.30 22.22
CA VAL A 164 -15.18 -28.71 21.16
C VAL A 164 -14.53 -27.45 20.60
N ALA A 165 -13.92 -26.61 21.45
CA ALA A 165 -13.18 -25.42 21.03
C ALA A 165 -12.00 -25.77 20.11
N ASP A 166 -11.17 -26.76 20.49
CA ASP A 166 -10.03 -27.25 19.69
C ASP A 166 -10.48 -27.83 18.34
N ALA A 167 -11.60 -28.56 18.33
CA ALA A 167 -12.19 -29.10 17.11
C ALA A 167 -12.73 -27.99 16.20
N MET A 168 -13.41 -26.97 16.76
CA MET A 168 -13.91 -25.83 15.98
C MET A 168 -12.78 -24.96 15.44
N GLN A 169 -11.71 -24.72 16.22
CA GLN A 169 -10.48 -24.07 15.75
C GLN A 169 -9.87 -24.83 14.57
N SER A 170 -9.71 -26.15 14.71
CA SER A 170 -9.17 -27.02 13.65
C SER A 170 -10.02 -26.97 12.37
N ILE A 171 -11.34 -26.96 12.48
CA ILE A 171 -12.27 -26.83 11.35
C ILE A 171 -12.19 -25.43 10.72
N ALA A 172 -12.07 -24.37 11.53
CA ALA A 172 -11.96 -23.00 11.05
C ALA A 172 -10.64 -22.75 10.31
N LYS A 173 -9.51 -23.29 10.79
CA LYS A 173 -8.22 -23.28 10.07
C LYS A 173 -8.27 -24.05 8.74
N LEU A 174 -9.22 -24.97 8.56
CA LEU A 174 -9.50 -25.62 7.28
C LEU A 174 -10.43 -24.80 6.33
N SER A 175 -11.08 -23.74 6.81
CA SER A 175 -12.01 -22.93 6.02
C SER A 175 -11.34 -22.16 4.86
N ARG A 176 -12.13 -21.80 3.83
CA ARG A 176 -11.66 -20.94 2.74
C ARG A 176 -11.30 -19.53 3.24
N GLY A 177 -12.03 -19.02 4.23
CA GLY A 177 -11.82 -17.68 4.78
C GLY A 177 -10.44 -17.59 5.44
N HIS A 178 -10.22 -18.37 6.49
CA HIS A 178 -8.96 -18.38 7.23
C HIS A 178 -7.74 -18.63 6.32
N LYS A 179 -7.83 -19.59 5.41
CA LYS A 179 -6.75 -19.86 4.44
C LYS A 179 -6.48 -18.69 3.49
N THR A 180 -7.45 -17.81 3.21
CA THR A 180 -7.26 -16.60 2.39
C THR A 180 -6.60 -15.50 3.22
N TRP A 181 -6.99 -15.36 4.49
CA TRP A 181 -6.33 -14.49 5.46
C TRP A 181 -4.85 -14.87 5.64
N ALA A 182 -4.57 -16.15 5.96
CA ALA A 182 -3.22 -16.66 6.17
C ALA A 182 -2.34 -16.60 4.91
N SER A 183 -2.94 -16.78 3.72
CA SER A 183 -2.25 -16.58 2.45
C SER A 183 -1.85 -15.11 2.25
N LYS A 184 -2.78 -14.16 2.46
CA LYS A 184 -2.47 -12.72 2.40
C LYS A 184 -1.44 -12.29 3.45
N ARG A 185 -1.46 -12.87 4.66
CA ARG A 185 -0.45 -12.70 5.72
C ARG A 185 0.95 -13.05 5.19
N ALA A 186 1.12 -14.25 4.62
CA ALA A 186 2.40 -14.69 4.07
C ALA A 186 2.90 -13.81 2.91
N PHE A 187 2.01 -13.31 2.05
CA PHE A 187 2.37 -12.35 1.00
C PHE A 187 2.78 -10.98 1.58
N ALA A 188 2.14 -10.53 2.66
CA ALA A 188 2.53 -9.32 3.37
C ALA A 188 3.93 -9.46 3.98
N GLU A 189 4.16 -10.52 4.76
CA GLU A 189 5.45 -10.86 5.37
C GLU A 189 6.59 -10.90 4.31
N LYS A 190 6.34 -11.51 3.14
CA LYS A 190 7.33 -11.54 2.05
C LYS A 190 7.57 -10.19 1.36
N ILE A 191 6.58 -9.30 1.27
CA ILE A 191 6.83 -7.93 0.81
C ILE A 191 7.65 -7.14 1.86
N VAL A 192 7.46 -7.36 3.17
CA VAL A 192 8.35 -6.79 4.19
C VAL A 192 9.77 -7.30 4.02
N GLU A 193 9.96 -8.61 3.87
CA GLU A 193 11.27 -9.25 3.67
C GLU A 193 12.01 -8.67 2.45
N ILE A 194 11.37 -8.66 1.28
CA ILE A 194 11.91 -8.08 0.04
C ILE A 194 12.18 -6.58 0.21
N GLY A 195 11.27 -5.86 0.88
CA GLY A 195 11.45 -4.45 1.21
C GLY A 195 12.73 -4.22 2.00
N LYS A 196 12.93 -4.94 3.11
CA LYS A 196 14.11 -4.83 3.97
C LYS A 196 15.39 -5.26 3.27
N GLU A 197 15.34 -6.29 2.41
CA GLU A 197 16.44 -6.64 1.51
C GLU A 197 16.89 -5.44 0.66
N PHE A 198 15.96 -4.67 0.09
CA PHE A 198 16.29 -3.51 -0.74
C PHE A 198 16.65 -2.26 0.07
N GLU A 199 16.02 -2.01 1.21
CA GLU A 199 16.40 -0.92 2.12
C GLU A 199 17.84 -1.07 2.64
N ALA A 200 18.35 -2.30 2.75
CA ALA A 200 19.75 -2.57 3.09
C ALA A 200 20.74 -2.36 1.92
N LYS A 201 20.24 -2.25 0.67
CA LYS A 201 21.03 -2.08 -0.56
C LYS A 201 21.00 -0.64 -1.09
N THR A 202 19.92 0.10 -0.86
CA THR A 202 19.75 1.49 -1.33
C THR A 202 18.76 2.30 -0.48
N ASP A 203 19.01 3.60 -0.39
CA ASP A 203 18.09 4.62 0.13
C ASP A 203 16.85 4.82 -0.76
N ARG A 204 16.92 4.46 -2.06
CA ARG A 204 15.85 4.65 -3.05
C ARG A 204 14.62 3.76 -2.83
N VAL A 205 14.70 2.73 -1.99
CA VAL A 205 13.56 1.84 -1.68
C VAL A 205 13.10 2.03 -0.24
N ALA A 206 11.80 1.98 -0.01
CA ALA A 206 11.18 1.87 1.30
C ALA A 206 10.06 0.81 1.30
N VAL A 207 9.68 0.31 2.48
CA VAL A 207 8.56 -0.61 2.63
C VAL A 207 7.59 -0.18 3.73
N LEU A 208 6.31 -0.12 3.39
CA LEU A 208 5.19 0.08 4.32
C LEU A 208 4.56 -1.28 4.61
N ASP A 209 4.68 -1.74 5.85
CA ASP A 209 3.89 -2.86 6.34
C ASP A 209 2.47 -2.40 6.74
N PHE A 210 1.64 -2.21 5.71
CA PHE A 210 0.26 -1.81 5.86
C PHE A 210 -0.60 -2.89 6.53
N TRP A 211 -0.34 -4.18 6.27
CA TRP A 211 -0.97 -5.31 6.96
C TRP A 211 -0.86 -5.17 8.48
N THR A 212 0.36 -5.03 9.01
CA THR A 212 0.55 -4.89 10.47
C THR A 212 -0.03 -3.58 10.98
N ALA A 213 0.13 -2.48 10.24
CA ALA A 213 -0.38 -1.17 10.68
C ALA A 213 -1.92 -1.11 10.78
N VAL A 214 -2.65 -1.64 9.79
CA VAL A 214 -4.13 -1.66 9.84
C VAL A 214 -4.65 -2.64 10.88
N THR A 215 -3.97 -3.78 11.06
CA THR A 215 -4.36 -4.78 12.07
C THR A 215 -4.10 -4.28 13.49
N LYS A 216 -2.94 -3.64 13.76
CA LYS A 216 -2.67 -2.97 15.04
C LYS A 216 -3.66 -1.85 15.34
N ALA A 217 -4.10 -1.09 14.33
CA ALA A 217 -5.12 -0.07 14.51
C ALA A 217 -6.48 -0.65 14.93
N ALA A 218 -6.93 -1.74 14.28
CA ALA A 218 -8.16 -2.44 14.65
C ALA A 218 -8.10 -3.06 16.05
N CYS A 219 -7.01 -3.77 16.39
CA CYS A 219 -6.78 -4.30 17.73
C CYS A 219 -6.82 -3.20 18.81
N LYS A 220 -6.23 -2.03 18.53
CA LYS A 220 -6.25 -0.89 19.45
C LYS A 220 -7.65 -0.30 19.66
N GLU A 221 -8.48 -0.22 18.62
CA GLU A 221 -9.89 0.18 18.77
C GLU A 221 -10.72 -0.85 19.54
N GLN A 222 -10.37 -2.14 19.42
CA GLN A 222 -10.95 -3.23 20.22
C GLN A 222 -10.40 -3.28 21.66
N GLY A 223 -9.51 -2.36 22.06
CA GLY A 223 -8.96 -2.25 23.42
C GLY A 223 -7.77 -3.17 23.72
N VAL A 224 -7.21 -3.85 22.72
CA VAL A 224 -6.05 -4.74 22.86
C VAL A 224 -4.75 -3.92 23.01
N SER A 225 -3.85 -4.36 23.89
CA SER A 225 -2.53 -3.73 24.08
C SER A 225 -1.50 -4.17 23.03
N GLU A 226 -0.26 -3.67 23.10
CA GLU A 226 0.79 -4.14 22.19
C GLU A 226 1.21 -5.58 22.50
N GLU A 227 1.21 -5.97 23.77
CA GLU A 227 1.43 -7.35 24.23
C GLU A 227 0.29 -8.27 23.75
N GLY A 228 -0.97 -7.86 23.96
CA GLY A 228 -2.12 -8.63 23.51
C GLY A 228 -2.19 -8.78 21.98
N PHE A 229 -1.69 -7.80 21.21
CA PHE A 229 -1.52 -7.96 19.76
C PHE A 229 -0.56 -9.12 19.44
N HIS A 230 0.56 -9.23 20.16
CA HIS A 230 1.53 -10.31 19.94
C HIS A 230 1.01 -11.69 20.37
N GLU A 231 0.18 -11.76 21.42
CA GLU A 231 -0.52 -12.99 21.80
C GLU A 231 -1.50 -13.44 20.70
N LEU A 232 -2.37 -12.54 20.22
CA LEU A 232 -3.29 -12.82 19.11
C LEU A 232 -2.57 -13.18 17.80
N ASP A 233 -1.42 -12.57 17.52
CA ASP A 233 -0.61 -12.82 16.31
C ASP A 233 0.00 -14.23 16.27
N VAL A 234 0.39 -14.76 17.43
CA VAL A 234 0.92 -16.12 17.60
C VAL A 234 -0.16 -17.20 17.48
N GLU A 235 -1.41 -16.89 17.87
CA GLU A 235 -2.54 -17.83 17.81
C GLU A 235 -3.31 -17.83 16.46
N ASP A 236 -2.98 -16.88 15.57
CA ASP A 236 -3.77 -16.44 14.40
C ASP A 236 -5.14 -15.84 14.76
N MET A 237 -5.30 -15.34 15.99
CA MET A 237 -6.55 -14.79 16.55
C MET A 237 -6.75 -13.29 16.29
N LEU A 238 -5.86 -12.68 15.49
CA LEU A 238 -5.98 -11.30 15.01
C LEU A 238 -7.29 -11.07 14.22
N PRO A 239 -7.77 -9.81 14.13
CA PRO A 239 -9.00 -9.47 13.42
C PRO A 239 -9.07 -10.02 11.99
N GLY A 240 -10.28 -10.43 11.60
CA GLY A 240 -10.59 -10.92 10.26
C GLY A 240 -10.02 -12.30 9.92
N SER A 241 -9.44 -13.04 10.87
CA SER A 241 -8.88 -14.37 10.61
C SER A 241 -9.92 -15.48 10.44
N GLY A 242 -11.20 -15.20 10.76
CA GLY A 242 -12.31 -16.16 10.68
C GLY A 242 -12.25 -17.30 11.69
N LEU A 243 -11.41 -17.19 12.73
CA LEU A 243 -11.34 -18.19 13.79
C LEU A 243 -12.40 -17.95 14.89
N PRO A 244 -12.89 -19.03 15.53
CA PRO A 244 -13.69 -18.98 16.76
C PRO A 244 -13.16 -17.98 17.79
N GLY A 245 -13.90 -16.89 18.01
CA GLY A 245 -13.56 -15.85 19.00
C GLY A 245 -12.56 -14.78 18.53
N ALA A 246 -12.00 -14.89 17.31
CA ALA A 246 -11.22 -13.80 16.72
C ALA A 246 -12.11 -12.58 16.41
N GLY A 247 -11.55 -11.38 16.50
CA GLY A 247 -12.26 -10.14 16.23
C GLY A 247 -12.56 -9.89 14.74
N GLU A 248 -13.35 -8.86 14.46
CA GLU A 248 -13.67 -8.39 13.11
C GLU A 248 -13.23 -6.92 12.94
N PHE A 249 -12.76 -6.55 11.75
CA PHE A 249 -12.38 -5.18 11.42
C PHE A 249 -13.59 -4.25 11.27
N GLY A 250 -14.68 -4.75 10.69
CA GLY A 250 -15.92 -4.00 10.49
C GLY A 250 -15.89 -2.96 9.37
N ARG A 251 -17.06 -2.39 9.08
CA ARG A 251 -17.36 -1.64 7.84
C ARG A 251 -16.55 -0.35 7.62
N GLU A 252 -16.02 0.26 8.68
CA GLU A 252 -15.17 1.44 8.58
C GLU A 252 -13.75 1.11 8.10
N PHE A 253 -13.26 -0.09 8.40
CA PHE A 253 -11.99 -0.60 7.90
C PHE A 253 -12.17 -1.29 6.54
N PHE A 254 -13.18 -2.16 6.39
CA PHE A 254 -13.51 -2.88 5.16
C PHE A 254 -15.02 -2.91 4.87
N ILE A 255 -15.46 -2.29 3.78
CA ILE A 255 -16.88 -2.12 3.41
C ILE A 255 -17.59 -3.46 3.16
N ASP A 256 -16.88 -4.45 2.66
CA ASP A 256 -17.35 -5.79 2.30
C ASP A 256 -16.38 -6.90 2.74
N GLY A 257 -15.47 -6.59 3.67
CA GLY A 257 -14.38 -7.46 4.10
C GLY A 257 -13.19 -7.55 3.14
N LEU A 258 -13.18 -6.82 2.02
CA LEU A 258 -12.05 -6.77 1.08
C LEU A 258 -11.65 -5.34 0.67
N HIS A 259 -12.63 -4.47 0.41
CA HIS A 259 -12.41 -3.08 -0.02
C HIS A 259 -12.40 -2.12 1.16
N PHE A 260 -11.42 -1.19 1.21
CA PHE A 260 -11.28 -0.26 2.33
C PHE A 260 -12.49 0.64 2.55
N GLY A 261 -12.88 0.79 3.82
CA GLY A 261 -13.71 1.89 4.30
C GLY A 261 -12.88 3.14 4.61
N SER A 262 -13.51 4.12 5.27
CA SER A 262 -12.90 5.40 5.65
C SER A 262 -11.60 5.23 6.47
N LYS A 263 -11.62 4.44 7.54
CA LYS A 263 -10.44 4.17 8.39
C LYS A 263 -9.35 3.42 7.64
N GLY A 264 -9.73 2.48 6.75
CA GLY A 264 -8.78 1.75 5.91
C GLY A 264 -7.96 2.70 5.01
N TYR A 265 -8.61 3.68 4.39
CA TYR A 265 -7.92 4.73 3.63
C TYR A 265 -7.17 5.73 4.51
N GLU A 266 -7.74 6.16 5.66
CA GLU A 266 -7.06 7.09 6.58
C GLU A 266 -5.73 6.52 7.08
N ILE A 267 -5.71 5.26 7.53
CA ILE A 267 -4.50 4.58 7.98
C ILE A 267 -3.51 4.45 6.82
N LEU A 268 -3.96 4.07 5.62
CA LEU A 268 -3.07 3.94 4.46
C LEU A 268 -2.39 5.27 4.13
N THR A 269 -3.15 6.38 4.12
CA THR A 269 -2.60 7.72 3.92
C THR A 269 -1.65 8.12 5.05
N ARG A 270 -2.03 7.94 6.31
CA ARG A 270 -1.23 8.32 7.48
C ARG A 270 0.13 7.63 7.50
N GLU A 271 0.15 6.31 7.38
CA GLU A 271 1.39 5.52 7.48
C GLU A 271 2.28 5.71 6.25
N LEU A 272 1.69 5.83 5.05
CA LEU A 272 2.43 6.12 3.82
C LEU A 272 3.12 7.49 3.87
N PHE A 273 2.43 8.51 4.35
CA PHE A 273 2.99 9.86 4.52
C PHE A 273 4.03 9.90 5.65
N GLY A 274 3.80 9.18 6.75
CA GLY A 274 4.79 8.99 7.81
C GLY A 274 6.09 8.35 7.30
N LEU A 275 5.98 7.31 6.46
CA LEU A 275 7.11 6.67 5.80
C LEU A 275 7.83 7.62 4.82
N PHE A 276 7.09 8.34 3.97
CA PHE A 276 7.66 9.32 3.03
C PHE A 276 8.56 10.34 3.75
N LEU A 277 8.02 11.00 4.79
CA LEU A 277 8.74 12.05 5.53
C LEU A 277 9.94 11.50 6.32
N THR A 278 9.80 10.31 6.91
CA THR A 278 10.85 9.68 7.72
C THR A 278 12.01 9.17 6.86
N LYS A 279 11.70 8.58 5.70
CA LYS A 279 12.70 8.00 4.79
C LYS A 279 13.39 9.07 3.95
N TRP A 280 12.64 10.07 3.48
CA TRP A 280 13.11 11.06 2.51
C TRP A 280 12.75 12.49 2.94
N PRO A 281 13.33 13.01 4.04
CA PRO A 281 13.06 14.37 4.54
C PRO A 281 13.56 15.48 3.60
N GLU A 282 14.30 15.16 2.53
CA GLU A 282 14.53 16.11 1.44
C GLU A 282 13.26 16.44 0.66
N LEU A 283 12.25 15.54 0.65
CA LEU A 283 10.92 15.83 0.11
C LEU A 283 10.19 16.86 0.98
N GLU A 284 10.32 16.77 2.32
CA GLU A 284 9.83 17.80 3.26
C GLU A 284 10.38 19.20 2.90
N LYS A 285 11.68 19.28 2.64
CA LYS A 285 12.35 20.56 2.35
C LYS A 285 12.27 20.99 0.89
N GLN A 286 11.74 20.15 0.00
CA GLN A 286 11.27 20.55 -1.34
C GLN A 286 9.78 20.91 -1.32
N ASN A 287 9.46 21.86 -0.42
CA ASN A 287 8.20 22.60 -0.28
C ASN A 287 7.06 21.94 0.51
N PHE A 288 7.34 21.14 1.54
CA PHE A 288 6.35 20.35 2.29
C PHE A 288 6.18 20.72 3.77
N PRO A 289 5.14 21.51 4.11
CA PRO A 289 4.71 21.75 5.48
C PRO A 289 3.41 20.99 5.81
N LEU A 290 3.52 19.84 6.49
CA LEU A 290 2.35 19.03 6.87
C LEU A 290 1.81 19.37 8.27
N HIS A 291 0.64 20.01 8.30
CA HIS A 291 -0.28 19.97 9.45
C HIS A 291 -1.56 19.25 9.03
N VAL A 292 -1.66 17.96 9.36
CA VAL A 292 -2.87 17.17 9.09
C VAL A 292 -4.00 17.65 9.99
N CYS A 293 -5.02 18.26 9.40
CA CYS A 293 -6.28 18.58 10.08
C CYS A 293 -7.36 17.59 9.61
N ALA A 294 -8.19 17.10 10.53
CA ALA A 294 -9.01 15.91 10.31
C ALA A 294 -10.46 16.07 9.76
N PRO A 295 -11.01 17.25 9.37
CA PRO A 295 -12.46 17.37 9.14
C PRO A 295 -12.98 16.84 7.78
N PHE A 296 -12.10 16.43 6.85
CA PHE A 296 -12.47 16.29 5.44
C PHE A 296 -13.24 14.99 5.08
N PHE A 297 -13.30 14.00 5.97
CA PHE A 297 -13.92 12.70 5.65
C PHE A 297 -15.46 12.67 5.70
N GLN A 298 -16.13 13.73 6.16
CA GLN A 298 -17.58 13.72 6.35
C GLN A 298 -18.37 13.66 5.02
N GLU A 299 -17.89 14.31 3.95
CA GLU A 299 -18.66 14.48 2.70
C GLU A 299 -18.67 13.23 1.79
N ILE A 300 -17.70 12.31 1.95
CA ILE A 300 -17.62 11.09 1.13
C ILE A 300 -18.74 10.09 1.49
N CYS A 301 -19.30 10.19 2.70
CA CYS A 301 -20.38 9.31 3.17
C CYS A 301 -21.76 9.60 2.54
N ASP A 302 -21.97 10.76 1.92
CA ASP A 302 -23.28 11.20 1.39
C ASP A 302 -23.54 10.79 -0.08
N VAL A 303 -22.69 9.95 -0.68
CA VAL A 303 -22.99 9.28 -1.95
C VAL A 303 -24.06 8.20 -1.71
N LYS A 304 -25.32 8.61 -1.88
CA LYS A 304 -26.54 7.89 -1.49
C LYS A 304 -26.64 6.43 -1.97
N ALA A 305 -27.33 5.65 -1.12
CA ALA A 305 -27.77 4.27 -1.36
C ALA A 305 -28.72 4.11 -2.55
#